data_AF-A0A350XXZ4-F1
#
_entry.id   AF-A0A350XXZ4-F1
#
_cell.length_a   1.000
_cell.length_b   1.000
_cell.length_c   1.000
_cell.angle_alpha   90.00
_cell.angle_beta   90.00
_cell.angle_gamma   90.00
#
_symmetry.space_group_name_H-M   'P 1'
#
loop_
_entity.id
_entity.type
_entity.pdbx_description
1 polymer ?
#
loop_
_entity_poly.entity_id
_entity_poly.type
_entity_poly.pdbx_seq_one_letter_code
_entity_poly.pdbx_strand_id
1 'polypeptide(L)'
;MKRLDDFIKTNRNDALSACLIEELKKVPNCDDDFILGVLVYTKNDDDKKEMIKFIQKGEDVTYEQVVLNALWLNQQRKNKQIMSDTADD
;
A
#
# COMPACT_ATOMS: atom_id res chain seq x y z
N MET A 1 -7.81 16.91 6.41
CA MET A 1 -6.94 15.75 6.72
C MET A 1 -7.86 14.57 7.00
N LYS A 2 -7.84 13.50 6.19
CA LYS A 2 -8.66 12.31 6.47
C LYS A 2 -8.01 11.58 7.65
N ARG A 3 -8.76 11.25 8.69
CA ARG A 3 -8.24 10.47 9.83
C ARG A 3 -8.14 9.00 9.42
N LEU A 4 -7.20 8.26 10.02
CA LEU A 4 -7.07 6.82 9.77
C LEU A 4 -8.40 6.10 10.01
N ASP A 5 -9.12 6.45 11.06
CA ASP A 5 -10.44 5.90 11.37
C ASP A 5 -11.45 6.06 10.23
N ASP A 6 -11.44 7.21 9.54
CA ASP A 6 -12.34 7.45 8.41
C ASP A 6 -11.92 6.62 7.19
N PHE A 7 -10.61 6.49 6.97
CA PHE A 7 -10.07 5.68 5.88
C PHE A 7 -10.33 4.19 6.11
N ILE A 8 -10.13 3.71 7.34
CA ILE A 8 -10.47 2.37 7.76
C ILE A 8 -11.98 2.15 7.63
N LYS A 9 -12.85 3.03 8.16
CA LYS A 9 -14.30 2.86 7.99
C LYS A 9 -14.75 2.79 6.53
N THR A 10 -14.07 3.52 5.64
CA THR A 10 -14.39 3.52 4.21
C THR A 10 -13.84 2.29 3.47
N ASN A 11 -12.65 1.80 3.84
CA ASN A 11 -11.92 0.77 3.09
C ASN A 11 -11.84 -0.60 3.79
N ARG A 12 -12.19 -0.72 5.07
CA ARG A 12 -12.19 -1.98 5.85
C ARG A 12 -13.31 -2.94 5.45
N ASN A 13 -14.26 -2.49 4.62
CA ASN A 13 -15.22 -3.37 3.97
C ASN A 13 -14.57 -4.27 2.90
N ASP A 14 -13.32 -3.98 2.52
CA ASP A 14 -12.50 -4.83 1.68
C ASP A 14 -11.57 -5.70 2.57
N ALA A 15 -11.74 -7.02 2.49
CA ALA A 15 -10.95 -7.99 3.25
C ALA A 15 -9.44 -7.86 2.99
N LEU A 16 -9.07 -7.39 1.79
CA LEU A 16 -7.68 -7.24 1.38
C LEU A 16 -7.02 -6.03 2.05
N SER A 17 -7.74 -4.90 2.12
CA SER A 17 -7.33 -3.72 2.87
C SER A 17 -7.20 -4.01 4.38
N ALA A 18 -8.13 -4.78 4.94
CA ALA A 18 -8.06 -5.21 6.34
C ALA A 18 -6.82 -6.08 6.60
N CYS A 19 -6.53 -7.05 5.72
CA CYS A 19 -5.33 -7.88 5.83
C CYS A 19 -4.04 -7.05 5.75
N LEU A 20 -3.95 -6.11 4.79
CA LEU A 20 -2.79 -5.25 4.66
C LEU A 20 -2.57 -4.39 5.93
N ILE A 21 -3.62 -3.83 6.51
CA ILE A 21 -3.51 -3.07 7.76
C ILE A 21 -2.94 -3.93 8.89
N GLU A 22 -3.40 -5.18 9.03
CA GLU A 22 -2.90 -6.08 10.06
C GLU A 22 -1.44 -6.49 9.83
N GLU A 23 -0.98 -6.60 8.58
CA GLU A 23 0.45 -6.80 8.29
C GLU A 23 1.28 -5.55 8.60
N LEU A 24 0.80 -4.37 8.25
CA LEU A 24 1.49 -3.10 8.52
C LEU A 24 1.68 -2.84 10.02
N LYS A 25 0.73 -3.25 10.86
CA LYS A 25 0.85 -3.16 12.32
C LYS A 25 1.98 -3.98 12.91
N LYS A 26 2.49 -4.99 12.19
CA LYS A 26 3.61 -5.82 12.64
C LYS A 26 4.97 -5.16 12.38
N VAL A 27 4.99 -4.10 11.57
CA VAL A 27 6.22 -3.38 11.22
C VAL A 27 6.69 -2.56 12.43
N PRO A 28 7.99 -2.55 12.76
CA PRO A 28 8.52 -1.73 13.85
C PRO A 28 8.22 -0.24 13.66
N ASN A 29 7.91 0.46 14.76
CA ASN A 29 7.56 1.89 14.78
C ASN A 29 6.32 2.26 13.94
N CYS A 30 5.40 1.31 13.77
CA CYS A 30 4.15 1.55 13.06
C CYS A 30 3.28 2.59 13.80
N ASP A 31 2.80 3.59 13.05
CA ASP A 31 1.85 4.60 13.49
C ASP A 31 0.72 4.78 12.46
N ASP A 32 -0.26 5.62 12.80
CA ASP A 32 -1.43 5.82 11.96
C ASP A 32 -1.11 6.51 10.63
N ASP A 33 -0.14 7.43 10.64
CA ASP A 33 0.26 8.20 9.46
C ASP A 33 1.00 7.31 8.45
N PHE A 34 1.78 6.35 8.94
CA PHE A 34 2.41 5.30 8.15
C PHE A 34 1.39 4.41 7.45
N ILE A 35 0.43 3.85 8.21
CA ILE A 35 -0.61 3.00 7.65
C ILE A 35 -1.38 3.78 6.57
N LEU A 36 -1.76 5.03 6.89
CA LEU A 36 -2.45 5.89 5.94
C LEU A 36 -1.62 6.16 4.69
N GLY A 37 -0.33 6.45 4.85
CA GLY A 37 0.61 6.69 3.76
C GLY A 37 0.71 5.50 2.81
N VAL A 38 0.88 4.29 3.34
CA VAL A 38 0.93 3.07 2.52
C VAL A 38 -0.38 2.86 1.77
N LEU A 39 -1.52 2.96 2.46
CA LEU A 39 -2.85 2.75 1.86
C LEU A 39 -3.19 3.79 0.78
N VAL A 40 -2.67 5.02 0.89
CA VAL A 40 -2.85 6.06 -0.15
C VAL A 40 -2.17 5.65 -1.47
N TYR A 41 -1.08 4.88 -1.42
CA TYR A 41 -0.33 4.46 -2.59
C TYR A 41 -0.69 3.05 -3.07
N THR A 42 -1.31 2.20 -2.24
CA THR A 42 -1.77 0.84 -2.60
C THR A 42 -3.28 0.77 -2.84
N LYS A 43 -3.79 1.57 -3.78
CA LYS A 43 -5.25 1.73 -3.98
C LYS A 43 -5.96 0.52 -4.59
N ASN A 44 -5.30 -0.21 -5.49
CA ASN A 44 -5.89 -1.39 -6.16
C ASN A 44 -5.53 -2.66 -5.39
N ASP A 45 -6.23 -3.74 -5.71
CA ASP A 45 -6.03 -5.01 -5.02
C ASP A 45 -4.68 -5.67 -5.34
N ASP A 46 -4.13 -5.42 -6.54
CA ASP A 46 -2.84 -5.99 -6.92
C ASP A 46 -1.69 -5.39 -6.12
N ASP A 47 -1.62 -4.06 -5.97
CA ASP A 47 -0.57 -3.43 -5.16
C ASP A 47 -0.73 -3.78 -3.67
N LYS A 48 -1.97 -3.93 -3.18
CA LYS A 48 -2.21 -4.44 -1.81
C LYS A 48 -1.65 -5.86 -1.64
N LYS A 49 -1.91 -6.77 -2.59
CA LYS A 49 -1.40 -8.15 -2.56
C LYS A 49 0.13 -8.18 -2.62
N GLU A 50 0.74 -7.36 -3.47
CA GLU A 50 2.20 -7.28 -3.55
C GLU A 50 2.81 -6.75 -2.26
N MET A 51 2.19 -5.74 -1.64
CA MET A 51 2.63 -5.21 -0.36
C MET A 51 2.53 -6.24 0.77
N ILE A 52 1.41 -6.97 0.87
CA ILE A 52 1.24 -8.06 1.85
C ILE A 52 2.34 -9.11 1.66
N LYS A 53 2.59 -9.53 0.42
CA LYS A 53 3.66 -10.50 0.11
C LYS A 53 5.04 -9.97 0.48
N PHE A 54 5.31 -8.69 0.24
CA PHE A 54 6.57 -8.06 0.60
C PHE A 54 6.81 -8.10 2.12
N ILE A 55 5.81 -7.69 2.90
CA ILE A 55 5.87 -7.69 4.37
C ILE A 55 6.02 -9.12 4.92
N GLN A 56 5.26 -10.08 4.40
CA GLN A 56 5.28 -11.47 4.88
C GLN A 56 6.55 -12.24 4.49
N LYS A 57 7.23 -11.84 3.40
CA LYS A 57 8.43 -12.52 2.90
C LYS A 57 9.72 -12.02 3.56
N GLY A 58 9.73 -10.78 4.05
CA GLY A 58 10.90 -10.20 4.69
C GLY A 58 10.98 -10.62 6.16
N GLU A 59 12.02 -11.36 6.51
CA GLU A 59 12.49 -11.32 7.90
C GLU A 59 13.12 -9.94 8.09
N ASP A 60 12.52 -9.13 8.99
CA ASP A 60 13.00 -7.80 9.38
C ASP A 60 12.74 -6.66 8.39
N VAL A 61 11.46 -6.47 8.02
CA VAL A 61 11.02 -5.32 7.19
C VAL A 61 10.92 -4.05 8.04
N THR A 62 11.60 -2.98 7.61
CA THR A 62 11.53 -1.67 8.29
C THR A 62 10.43 -0.77 7.74
N TYR A 63 10.05 0.22 8.55
CA TYR A 63 9.15 1.30 8.18
C TYR A 63 9.47 1.89 6.79
N GLU A 64 10.72 2.29 6.58
CA GLU A 64 11.19 2.97 5.37
C GLU A 64 11.09 2.06 4.14
N GLN A 65 11.41 0.78 4.30
CA GLN A 65 11.33 -0.20 3.23
C GLN A 65 9.90 -0.38 2.73
N VAL A 66 8.92 -0.41 3.65
CA VAL A 66 7.50 -0.50 3.28
C VAL A 66 7.03 0.76 2.55
N VAL A 67 7.38 1.96 3.04
CA VAL A 67 7.02 3.22 2.39
C VAL A 67 7.61 3.31 0.99
N LEU A 68 8.90 2.99 0.83
CA LEU A 68 9.57 3.00 -0.47
C LEU A 68 8.95 1.99 -1.44
N ASN A 69 8.61 0.79 -0.96
CA ASN A 69 7.93 -0.20 -1.78
C ASN A 69 6.56 0.30 -2.25
N ALA A 70 5.77 0.93 -1.38
CA ALA A 70 4.45 1.46 -1.72
C ALA A 70 4.55 2.56 -2.79
N LEU A 71 5.54 3.46 -2.66
CA LEU A 71 5.82 4.49 -3.65
C LEU A 71 6.24 3.89 -4.99
N TRP A 72 7.11 2.88 -4.96
CA TRP A 72 7.58 2.18 -6.16
C TRP A 72 6.43 1.51 -6.92
N LEU A 73 5.53 0.79 -6.23
CA LEU A 73 4.36 0.16 -6.84
C LEU A 73 3.46 1.19 -7.54
N ASN A 74 3.18 2.29 -6.86
CA ASN A 74 2.41 3.39 -7.42
C ASN A 74 3.08 4.02 -8.66
N GLN A 75 4.42 4.15 -8.64
CA GLN A 75 5.18 4.64 -9.79
C GLN A 75 5.11 3.67 -10.98
N GLN A 76 5.29 2.37 -10.74
CA GLN A 76 5.18 1.35 -11.79
C GLN A 76 3.81 1.37 -12.46
N ARG A 77 2.74 1.53 -11.67
CA ARG A 77 1.38 1.63 -12.19
C ARG A 77 1.19 2.85 -13.09
N LYS A 78 1.67 4.01 -12.67
CA LYS A 78 1.61 5.25 -13.46
C LYS A 78 2.39 5.12 -14.77
N ASN A 79 3.57 4.51 -14.73
CA ASN A 79 4.37 4.29 -15.94
C ASN A 79 3.68 3.32 -16.91
N LYS A 80 3.06 2.23 -16.41
CA LYS A 80 2.26 1.32 -17.24
C LYS A 80 1.08 2.04 -17.92
N GLN A 81 0.41 2.93 -17.20
CA GLN A 81 -0.69 3.73 -17.76
C GLN A 81 -0.22 4.70 -18.85
N ILE A 82 0.92 5.37 -18.66
CA ILE A 82 1.50 6.24 -19.69
C ILE A 82 1.84 5.44 -20.95
N MET A 83 2.43 4.26 -20.81
CA MET A 83 2.80 3.42 -21.94
C MET A 83 1.60 2.86 -22.70
N SER A 84 0.49 2.55 -22.03
CA SER A 84 -0.75 2.15 -22.71
C SER A 84 -1.36 3.30 -23.49
N ASP A 85 -1.37 4.51 -22.90
CA ASP A 85 -1.98 5.68 -23.53
C ASP A 85 -1.20 6.15 -24.78
N THR A 86 0.11 5.89 -24.85
CA THR A 86 0.96 6.19 -26.03
C THR A 86 1.03 5.08 -27.08
N ALA A 87 0.47 3.89 -26.82
CA ALA A 87 0.51 2.77 -27.76
C ALA A 87 -0.70 2.73 -28.71
N ASP A 88 -1.71 3.56 -28.45
CA ASP A 88 -2.94 3.67 -29.24
C ASP A 88 -2.96 4.91 -30.18
N ASP A 89 -1.84 5.63 -30.34
CA ASP A 89 -1.65 6.78 -31.25
C ASP A 89 -0.82 6.44 -32.51
#